data_AF-A0A9D2JHB3-F1
#
_entry.id   AF-A0A9D2JHB3-F1
#
_cell.length_a   1.000
_cell.length_b   1.000
_cell.length_c   1.000
_cell.angle_alpha   90.00
_cell.angle_beta   90.00
_cell.angle_gamma   90.00
#
_symmetry.space_group_name_H-M   'P 1'
#
loop_
_entity.id
_entity.type
_entity.pdbx_description
1 polymer ?
#
loop_
_entity_poly.entity_id
_entity_poly.type
_entity_poly.pdbx_seq_one_letter_code
_entity_poly.pdbx_strand_id
1 'polypeptide(L)'
;MPSETKNVQEQGFRSSLFGFDKNDVLAYMNALADEAQQQEMRYEEKLRRLQSELEEVRARRTEGETRIETLKAELEAANQRADAAESKRHEHDEELESLHKQLDTYQSGQKESQKNANIWQLKCHDLQQQVDDLQKQLAAARQTGAAVVPTPEMVREARLEASKILADAKLYAESAERELKQQADTQKNRMAENARGIAAGVMLVRERLARVDRRLSAATLDLDGVTQAIYQALDDTEAELKELGTEMRDFAQGTPELDSPEPPPAPQPPKPAPQQFRVKATAQPVRPHRTTPPPPPQPRNRRLRSVHRPVSQLLQDEIDKLGDKK
;
A
#
# COMPACT_ATOMS: atom_id res chain seq x y z
N MET A 1 82.96 13.39 0.53
CA MET A 1 83.38 12.24 1.35
C MET A 1 82.50 12.22 2.58
N PRO A 2 81.49 11.34 2.68
CA PRO A 2 80.74 11.20 3.91
C PRO A 2 81.64 10.50 4.92
N SER A 3 81.95 11.18 6.03
CA SER A 3 82.74 10.61 7.12
C SER A 3 81.98 9.44 7.71
N GLU A 4 82.52 8.22 7.57
CA GLU A 4 82.07 7.03 8.28
C GLU A 4 82.21 7.26 9.80
N THR A 5 81.17 7.76 10.45
CA THR A 5 81.03 7.67 11.91
C THR A 5 80.66 6.22 12.22
N LYS A 6 81.68 5.37 12.38
CA LYS A 6 81.52 3.97 12.75
C LYS A 6 80.92 3.86 14.15
N ASN A 7 79.92 2.99 14.31
CA ASN A 7 79.11 2.84 15.52
C ASN A 7 79.98 2.36 16.71
N VAL A 8 80.00 3.11 17.82
CA VAL A 8 80.80 2.78 19.02
C VAL A 8 80.33 1.46 19.68
N GLN A 9 79.08 1.06 19.45
CA GLN A 9 78.57 -0.26 19.86
C GLN A 9 79.38 -1.43 19.30
N GLU A 10 79.93 -1.31 18.08
CA GLU A 10 80.69 -2.39 17.43
C GLU A 10 82.20 -2.30 17.68
N GLN A 11 82.74 -1.14 18.09
CA GLN A 11 84.17 -0.92 18.31
C GLN A 11 84.62 -1.03 19.77
N GLY A 12 83.69 -0.98 20.74
CA GLY A 12 84.01 -0.95 22.16
C GLY A 12 84.72 0.35 22.58
N PHE A 13 84.78 0.61 23.89
CA PHE A 13 85.45 1.81 24.42
C PHE A 13 86.97 1.67 24.32
N ARG A 14 87.66 2.66 23.71
CA ARG A 14 89.12 2.69 23.73
C ARG A 14 89.59 3.04 25.15
N SER A 15 90.55 2.31 25.68
CA SER A 15 91.16 2.56 26.99
C SER A 15 92.40 3.45 26.86
N SER A 16 92.36 4.61 27.52
CA SER A 16 93.51 5.48 27.77
C SER A 16 94.22 5.05 29.07
N LEU A 17 95.45 5.51 29.30
CA LEU A 17 96.31 5.12 30.45
C LEU A 17 95.66 5.28 31.85
N PHE A 18 94.51 5.96 31.95
CA PHE A 18 93.74 6.17 33.18
C PHE A 18 92.24 5.84 33.09
N GLY A 19 91.77 5.10 32.07
CA GLY A 19 90.36 4.70 31.95
C GLY A 19 89.82 4.77 30.54
N PHE A 20 88.49 4.78 30.39
CA PHE A 20 87.83 4.85 29.07
C PHE A 20 87.96 6.24 28.43
N ASP A 21 88.05 6.27 27.09
CA ASP A 21 88.04 7.52 26.34
C ASP A 21 86.68 8.22 26.48
N LYS A 22 86.73 9.49 26.92
CA LYS A 22 85.55 10.31 27.18
C LYS A 22 84.69 10.52 25.92
N ASN A 23 85.31 10.64 24.75
CA ASN A 23 84.59 10.89 23.51
C ASN A 23 83.86 9.63 23.05
N ASP A 24 84.45 8.45 23.27
CA ASP A 24 83.79 7.17 22.98
C ASP A 24 82.57 6.95 23.89
N VAL A 25 82.67 7.29 25.18
CA VAL A 25 81.54 7.22 26.13
C VAL A 25 80.41 8.17 25.75
N LEU A 26 80.72 9.40 25.38
CA LEU A 26 79.71 10.37 24.95
C LEU A 26 79.07 9.98 23.60
N ALA A 27 79.86 9.47 22.66
CA ALA A 27 79.36 8.98 21.38
C ALA A 27 78.42 7.77 21.57
N TYR A 28 78.74 6.85 22.49
CA TYR A 28 77.87 5.73 22.84
C TYR A 28 76.57 6.21 23.54
N MET A 29 76.66 7.15 24.48
CA MET A 29 75.48 7.72 25.14
C MET A 29 74.57 8.45 24.16
N ASN A 30 75.13 9.20 23.21
CA ASN A 30 74.36 9.85 22.15
C ASN A 30 73.74 8.82 21.21
N ALA A 31 74.48 7.79 20.78
CA ALA A 31 73.95 6.71 19.94
C ALA A 31 72.82 5.94 20.63
N LEU A 32 72.96 5.67 21.93
CA LEU A 32 71.92 5.00 22.73
C LEU A 32 70.67 5.88 22.88
N ALA A 33 70.84 7.19 23.08
CA ALA A 33 69.74 8.14 23.11
C ALA A 33 69.03 8.24 21.75
N ASP A 34 69.80 8.30 20.65
CA ASP A 34 69.28 8.32 19.29
C ASP A 34 68.55 7.00 18.94
N GLU A 35 69.06 5.85 19.37
CA GLU A 35 68.39 4.55 19.22
C GLU A 35 67.10 4.46 20.02
N ALA A 36 67.09 4.94 21.27
CA ALA A 36 65.89 5.01 22.08
C ALA A 36 64.82 5.90 21.41
N GLN A 37 65.22 7.08 20.91
CA GLN A 37 64.33 7.97 20.16
C GLN A 37 63.81 7.31 18.88
N GLN A 38 64.67 6.62 18.11
CA GLN A 38 64.25 5.89 16.92
C GLN A 38 63.28 4.74 17.26
N GLN A 39 63.48 4.05 18.37
CA GLN A 39 62.56 3.01 18.83
C GLN A 39 61.20 3.61 19.21
N GLU A 40 61.17 4.72 19.94
CA GLU A 40 59.94 5.45 20.26
C GLU A 40 59.19 5.84 18.99
N MET A 41 59.86 6.45 18.01
CA MET A 41 59.25 6.79 16.72
C MET A 41 58.67 5.56 16.00
N ARG A 42 59.39 4.42 16.00
CA ARG A 42 58.89 3.17 15.41
C ARG A 42 57.68 2.62 16.15
N TYR A 43 57.61 2.77 17.47
CA TYR A 43 56.43 2.37 18.25
C TYR A 43 55.24 3.29 17.98
N GLU A 44 55.47 4.60 17.87
CA GLU A 44 54.43 5.57 17.51
C GLU A 44 53.87 5.32 16.11
N GLU A 45 54.73 5.06 15.11
CA GLU A 45 54.30 4.70 13.76
C GLU A 45 53.48 3.42 13.74
N LYS A 46 53.90 2.39 14.49
CA LYS A 46 53.14 1.14 14.64
C LYS A 46 51.80 1.38 15.33
N LEU A 47 51.76 2.19 16.38
CA LEU A 47 50.53 2.52 17.10
C LEU A 47 49.56 3.25 16.18
N ARG A 48 50.04 4.23 15.42
CA ARG A 48 49.24 4.98 14.44
C ARG A 48 48.67 4.06 13.36
N ARG A 49 49.48 3.11 12.85
CA ARG A 49 49.04 2.13 11.88
C ARG A 49 47.95 1.20 12.44
N LEU A 50 48.13 0.69 13.66
CA LEU A 50 47.12 -0.15 14.31
C LEU A 50 45.83 0.62 14.59
N GLN A 51 45.94 1.90 14.96
CA GLN A 51 44.78 2.78 15.13
C GLN A 51 44.00 2.94 13.82
N SER A 52 44.67 3.21 12.69
CA SER A 52 44.00 3.30 11.39
C SER A 52 43.36 1.98 10.96
N GLU A 53 44.04 0.85 11.18
CA GLU A 53 43.48 -0.48 10.86
C GLU A 53 42.23 -0.79 11.71
N LEU A 54 42.23 -0.39 12.97
CA LEU A 54 41.08 -0.53 13.87
C LEU A 54 39.91 0.36 13.44
N GLU A 55 40.17 1.60 13.02
CA GLU A 55 39.17 2.52 12.49
C GLU A 55 38.57 1.98 11.19
N GLU A 56 39.38 1.46 10.27
CA GLU A 56 38.90 0.82 9.04
C GLU A 56 37.99 -0.38 9.32
N VAL A 57 38.39 -1.26 10.25
CA VAL A 57 37.57 -2.43 10.62
C VAL A 57 36.27 -1.98 11.28
N ARG A 58 36.31 -0.95 12.13
CA ARG A 58 35.10 -0.35 12.73
C ARG A 58 34.18 0.24 11.67
N ALA A 59 34.72 1.00 10.72
CA ALA A 59 33.95 1.57 9.61
C ALA A 59 33.28 0.46 8.78
N ARG A 60 34.04 -0.55 8.35
CA ARG A 60 33.50 -1.71 7.61
C ARG A 60 32.44 -2.47 8.38
N ARG A 61 32.61 -2.61 9.70
CA ARG A 61 31.59 -3.23 10.56
C ARG A 61 30.30 -2.40 10.55
N THR A 62 30.40 -1.08 10.74
CA THR A 62 29.21 -0.21 10.73
C THR A 62 28.52 -0.21 9.37
N GLU A 63 29.28 -0.18 8.27
CA GLU A 63 28.73 -0.32 6.92
C GLU A 63 28.00 -1.66 6.74
N GLY A 64 28.61 -2.76 7.19
CA GLY A 64 27.99 -4.09 7.20
C GLY A 64 26.71 -4.14 8.02
N GLU A 65 26.70 -3.54 9.21
CA GLU A 65 25.52 -3.45 10.08
C GLU A 65 24.39 -2.68 9.39
N THR A 66 24.67 -1.52 8.78
CA THR A 66 23.66 -0.78 8.01
C THR A 66 23.17 -1.57 6.80
N ARG A 67 24.05 -2.31 6.11
CA ARG A 67 23.64 -3.13 4.97
C ARG A 67 22.72 -4.27 5.41
N ILE A 68 23.03 -4.92 6.53
CA ILE A 68 22.16 -5.95 7.12
C ILE A 68 20.79 -5.37 7.49
N GLU A 69 20.77 -4.18 8.09
CA GLU A 69 19.51 -3.51 8.46
C GLU A 69 18.67 -3.17 7.22
N THR A 70 19.29 -2.64 6.15
CA THR A 70 18.58 -2.39 4.89
C THR A 70 18.03 -3.67 4.26
N LEU A 71 18.82 -4.75 4.24
CA LEU A 71 18.39 -6.03 3.67
C LEU A 71 17.25 -6.66 4.49
N LYS A 72 17.26 -6.52 5.83
CA LYS A 72 16.15 -6.95 6.68
C LYS A 72 14.87 -6.18 6.36
N ALA A 73 14.94 -4.87 6.24
CA ALA A 73 13.79 -4.05 5.87
C ALA A 73 13.26 -4.38 4.46
N GLU A 74 14.16 -4.64 3.49
CA GLU A 74 13.79 -5.09 2.15
C GLU A 74 13.12 -6.47 2.16
N LEU A 75 13.61 -7.41 2.97
CA LEU A 75 13.03 -8.74 3.15
C LEU A 75 11.62 -8.66 3.77
N GLU A 76 11.44 -7.86 4.82
CA GLU A 76 10.13 -7.64 5.44
C GLU A 76 9.15 -7.01 4.45
N ALA A 77 9.58 -6.01 3.68
CA ALA A 77 8.76 -5.41 2.64
C ALA A 77 8.44 -6.40 1.51
N ALA A 78 9.35 -7.32 1.19
CA ALA A 78 9.10 -8.38 0.21
C ALA A 78 8.06 -9.39 0.73
N ASN A 79 8.17 -9.82 2.00
CA ASN A 79 7.19 -10.71 2.63
C ASN A 79 5.80 -10.08 2.68
N GLN A 80 5.67 -8.82 3.10
CA GLN A 80 4.38 -8.12 3.10
C GLN A 80 3.75 -8.04 1.70
N ARG A 81 4.56 -7.87 0.65
CA ARG A 81 4.06 -7.90 -0.74
C ARG A 81 3.62 -9.30 -1.15
N ALA A 82 4.32 -10.35 -0.69
CA ALA A 82 3.93 -11.73 -0.92
C ALA A 82 2.60 -12.06 -0.23
N ASP A 83 2.45 -11.74 1.07
CA ASP A 83 1.21 -11.95 1.84
C ASP A 83 0.02 -11.22 1.21
N ALA A 84 0.23 -9.99 0.73
CA ALA A 84 -0.80 -9.22 0.04
C ALA A 84 -1.15 -9.83 -1.33
N ALA A 85 -0.19 -10.43 -2.03
CA ALA A 85 -0.45 -11.14 -3.27
C ALA A 85 -1.20 -12.46 -3.03
N GLU A 86 -0.83 -13.21 -1.99
CA GLU A 86 -1.53 -14.43 -1.58
C GLU A 86 -2.97 -14.15 -1.16
N SER A 87 -3.20 -13.10 -0.36
CA SER A 87 -4.54 -12.68 0.03
C SER A 87 -5.42 -12.38 -1.19
N LYS A 88 -4.89 -11.65 -2.19
CA LYS A 88 -5.60 -11.38 -3.45
C LYS A 88 -5.84 -12.63 -4.29
N ARG A 89 -4.91 -13.59 -4.27
CA ARG A 89 -5.10 -14.88 -4.96
C ARG A 89 -6.23 -15.66 -4.30
N HIS A 90 -6.29 -15.69 -2.97
CA HIS A 90 -7.39 -16.31 -2.24
C HIS A 90 -8.74 -15.63 -2.55
N GLU A 91 -8.79 -14.30 -2.57
CA GLU A 91 -10.00 -13.56 -2.97
C GLU A 91 -10.47 -13.96 -4.39
N HIS A 92 -9.55 -14.03 -5.35
CA HIS A 92 -9.89 -14.46 -6.71
C HIS A 92 -10.31 -15.94 -6.80
N ASP A 93 -9.69 -16.82 -6.02
CA ASP A 93 -10.07 -18.24 -5.96
C ASP A 93 -11.48 -18.40 -5.37
N GLU A 94 -11.83 -17.64 -4.35
CA GLU A 94 -13.19 -17.59 -3.78
C GLU A 94 -14.21 -17.03 -4.80
N GLU A 95 -13.85 -15.98 -5.54
CA GLU A 95 -14.67 -15.45 -6.64
C GLU A 95 -14.91 -16.52 -7.72
N LEU A 96 -13.87 -17.24 -8.14
CA LEU A 96 -13.95 -18.33 -9.11
C LEU A 96 -14.83 -19.48 -8.61
N GLU A 97 -14.70 -19.88 -7.34
CA GLU A 97 -15.54 -20.92 -6.75
C GLU A 97 -17.01 -20.49 -6.70
N SER A 98 -17.27 -19.22 -6.40
CA SER A 98 -18.63 -18.68 -6.40
C SER A 98 -19.25 -18.66 -7.80
N LEU A 99 -18.47 -18.29 -8.83
CA LEU A 99 -18.89 -18.32 -10.23
C LEU A 99 -19.12 -19.74 -10.72
N HIS A 100 -18.29 -20.69 -10.30
CA HIS A 100 -18.47 -22.10 -10.63
C HIS A 100 -19.77 -22.65 -10.05
N LYS A 101 -20.05 -22.39 -8.76
CA LYS A 101 -21.34 -22.75 -8.12
C LYS A 101 -22.52 -22.13 -8.86
N GLN A 102 -22.42 -20.87 -9.28
CA GLN A 102 -23.47 -20.23 -10.07
C GLN A 102 -23.68 -20.92 -11.43
N LEU A 103 -22.59 -21.26 -12.13
CA LEU A 103 -22.64 -21.98 -13.39
C LEU A 103 -23.33 -23.35 -13.23
N ASP A 104 -23.00 -24.11 -12.19
CA ASP A 104 -23.63 -25.39 -11.88
C ASP A 104 -25.13 -25.25 -11.59
N THR A 105 -25.52 -24.23 -10.81
CA THR A 105 -26.94 -23.97 -10.54
C THR A 105 -27.70 -23.59 -11.81
N TYR A 106 -27.09 -22.79 -12.69
CA TYR A 106 -27.69 -22.41 -13.97
C TYR A 106 -27.83 -23.61 -14.90
N GLN A 107 -26.79 -24.43 -15.02
CA GLN A 107 -26.80 -25.64 -15.84
C GLN A 107 -27.83 -26.66 -15.34
N SER A 108 -27.91 -26.86 -14.03
CA SER A 108 -28.91 -27.72 -13.40
C SER A 108 -30.33 -27.19 -13.66
N GLY A 109 -30.56 -25.89 -13.46
CA GLY A 109 -31.83 -25.23 -13.75
C GLY A 109 -32.24 -25.33 -15.22
N GLN A 110 -31.29 -25.18 -16.15
CA GLN A 110 -31.53 -25.36 -17.59
C GLN A 110 -31.92 -26.81 -17.91
N LYS A 111 -31.21 -27.78 -17.36
CA LYS A 111 -31.52 -29.21 -17.56
C LYS A 111 -32.91 -29.56 -17.01
N GLU A 112 -33.27 -29.03 -15.85
CA GLU A 112 -34.58 -29.25 -15.25
C GLU A 112 -35.71 -28.57 -16.05
N SER A 113 -35.49 -27.34 -16.51
CA SER A 113 -36.41 -26.64 -17.41
C SER A 113 -36.65 -27.41 -18.72
N GLN A 114 -35.58 -27.95 -19.32
CA GLN A 114 -35.70 -28.78 -20.53
C GLN A 114 -36.51 -30.06 -20.28
N LYS A 115 -36.28 -30.75 -19.16
CA LYS A 115 -37.11 -31.92 -18.78
C LYS A 115 -38.57 -31.52 -18.60
N ASN A 116 -38.84 -30.41 -17.92
CA ASN A 116 -40.20 -29.93 -17.70
C ASN A 116 -40.89 -29.56 -19.02
N ALA A 117 -40.16 -28.95 -19.95
CA ALA A 117 -40.66 -28.68 -21.30
C ALA A 117 -41.01 -29.98 -22.05
N ASN A 118 -40.15 -31.01 -21.97
CA ASN A 118 -40.42 -32.32 -22.59
C ASN A 118 -41.64 -33.02 -21.96
N ILE A 119 -41.77 -32.98 -20.63
CA ILE A 119 -42.94 -33.55 -19.92
C ILE A 119 -44.22 -32.82 -20.35
N TRP A 120 -44.17 -31.48 -20.45
CA TRP A 120 -45.29 -30.69 -20.91
C TRP A 120 -45.67 -30.99 -22.37
N GLN A 121 -44.68 -31.13 -23.26
CA GLN A 121 -44.92 -31.51 -24.65
C GLN A 121 -45.61 -32.87 -24.75
N LEU A 122 -45.17 -33.86 -23.96
CA LEU A 122 -45.79 -35.18 -23.92
C LEU A 122 -47.23 -35.10 -23.42
N LYS A 123 -47.47 -34.33 -22.35
CA LYS A 123 -48.83 -34.11 -21.84
C LYS A 123 -49.74 -33.41 -22.86
N CYS A 124 -49.23 -32.43 -23.60
CA CYS A 124 -49.96 -31.79 -24.69
C CYS A 124 -50.30 -32.80 -25.80
N HIS A 125 -49.37 -33.69 -26.16
CA HIS A 125 -49.62 -34.76 -27.11
C HIS A 125 -50.71 -35.73 -26.62
N ASP A 126 -50.61 -36.20 -25.37
CA ASP A 126 -51.60 -37.12 -24.78
C ASP A 126 -53.00 -36.51 -24.73
N LEU A 127 -53.10 -35.23 -24.35
CA LEU A 127 -54.37 -34.50 -24.37
C LEU A 127 -54.91 -34.32 -25.79
N GLN A 128 -54.05 -34.03 -26.77
CA GLN A 128 -54.45 -33.93 -28.18
C GLN A 128 -55.01 -35.27 -28.67
N GLN A 129 -54.34 -36.38 -28.33
CA GLN A 129 -54.80 -37.71 -28.69
C GLN A 129 -56.16 -38.05 -28.04
N GLN A 130 -56.36 -37.70 -26.77
CA GLN A 130 -57.65 -37.88 -26.10
C GLN A 130 -58.76 -37.07 -26.78
N VAL A 131 -58.49 -35.84 -27.19
CA VAL A 131 -59.46 -35.01 -27.94
C VAL A 131 -59.80 -35.66 -29.28
N ASP A 132 -58.81 -36.13 -30.02
CA ASP A 132 -59.02 -36.79 -31.33
C ASP A 132 -59.84 -38.08 -31.18
N ASP A 133 -59.58 -38.88 -30.14
CA ASP A 133 -60.31 -40.11 -29.88
C ASP A 133 -61.76 -39.84 -29.45
N LEU A 134 -61.99 -38.84 -28.59
CA LEU A 134 -63.34 -38.38 -28.24
C LEU A 134 -64.09 -37.84 -29.48
N GLN A 135 -63.41 -37.11 -30.37
CA GLN A 135 -64.00 -36.65 -31.64
C GLN A 135 -64.39 -37.81 -32.55
N LYS A 136 -63.55 -38.85 -32.66
CA LYS A 136 -63.88 -40.07 -33.42
C LYS A 136 -65.08 -40.80 -32.81
N GLN A 137 -65.16 -40.92 -31.49
CA GLN A 137 -66.31 -41.53 -30.80
C GLN A 137 -67.61 -40.74 -31.08
N LEU A 138 -67.56 -39.41 -31.01
CA LEU A 138 -68.68 -38.53 -31.37
C LEU A 138 -69.10 -38.70 -32.84
N ALA A 139 -68.15 -38.81 -33.76
CA ALA A 139 -68.41 -39.03 -35.18
C ALA A 139 -69.06 -40.40 -35.44
N ALA A 140 -68.56 -41.46 -34.78
CA ALA A 140 -69.13 -42.80 -34.87
C ALA A 140 -70.57 -42.87 -34.31
N ALA A 141 -70.82 -42.24 -33.16
CA ALA A 141 -72.15 -42.14 -32.57
C ALA A 141 -73.16 -41.39 -33.47
N ARG A 142 -72.69 -40.39 -34.23
CA ARG A 142 -73.51 -39.68 -35.22
C ARG A 142 -73.84 -40.54 -36.44
N GLN A 143 -72.92 -41.41 -36.88
CA GLN A 143 -73.13 -42.29 -38.04
C GLN A 143 -74.06 -43.47 -37.76
N THR A 144 -74.12 -43.95 -36.51
CA THR A 144 -75.02 -45.05 -36.12
C THR A 144 -76.48 -44.61 -35.94
N GLY A 145 -76.82 -43.35 -36.21
CA GLY A 145 -78.20 -42.87 -36.19
C GLY A 145 -78.84 -42.87 -34.79
N ALA A 146 -78.06 -43.10 -33.73
CA ALA A 146 -78.50 -42.84 -32.38
C ALA A 146 -78.59 -41.32 -32.22
N ALA A 147 -79.79 -40.76 -32.43
CA ALA A 147 -80.13 -39.46 -31.89
C ALA A 147 -80.08 -39.57 -30.36
N VAL A 148 -78.87 -39.54 -29.80
CA VAL A 148 -78.66 -39.43 -28.36
C VAL A 148 -79.08 -38.01 -28.03
N VAL A 149 -80.36 -37.83 -27.74
CA VAL A 149 -80.79 -36.74 -26.87
C VAL A 149 -79.98 -36.96 -25.60
N PRO A 150 -79.04 -36.07 -25.27
CA PRO A 150 -78.16 -36.30 -24.13
C PRO A 150 -79.06 -36.44 -22.91
N THR A 151 -79.04 -37.62 -22.30
CA THR A 151 -79.82 -37.85 -21.10
C THR A 151 -79.34 -36.86 -20.05
N PRO A 152 -80.24 -36.29 -19.23
CA PRO A 152 -79.89 -35.23 -18.29
C PRO A 152 -78.73 -35.62 -17.34
N GLU A 153 -78.55 -36.92 -17.06
CA GLU A 153 -77.39 -37.46 -16.33
C GLU A 153 -76.05 -37.24 -17.06
N MET A 154 -75.96 -37.54 -18.36
CA MET A 154 -74.72 -37.32 -19.14
C MET A 154 -74.34 -35.84 -19.22
N VAL A 155 -75.32 -34.94 -19.32
CA VAL A 155 -75.08 -33.49 -19.31
C VAL A 155 -74.60 -33.02 -17.94
N ARG A 156 -75.17 -33.59 -16.86
CA ARG A 156 -74.77 -33.30 -15.48
C ARG A 156 -73.34 -33.76 -15.20
N GLU A 157 -72.99 -34.95 -15.68
CA GLU A 157 -71.66 -35.54 -15.53
C GLU A 157 -70.59 -34.77 -16.32
N ALA A 158 -70.88 -34.41 -17.59
CA ALA A 158 -69.99 -33.56 -18.39
C ALA A 158 -69.80 -32.16 -17.78
N ARG A 159 -70.83 -31.59 -17.14
CA ARG A 159 -70.70 -30.32 -16.40
C ARG A 159 -69.83 -30.46 -15.15
N LEU A 160 -69.89 -31.59 -14.45
CA LEU A 160 -69.03 -31.88 -13.31
C LEU A 160 -67.57 -32.02 -13.73
N GLU A 161 -67.29 -32.74 -14.81
CA GLU A 161 -65.92 -32.85 -15.35
C GLU A 161 -65.39 -31.51 -15.87
N ALA A 162 -66.19 -30.75 -16.62
CA ALA A 162 -65.81 -29.42 -17.06
C ALA A 162 -65.51 -28.50 -15.87
N SER A 163 -66.32 -28.56 -14.80
CA SER A 163 -66.08 -27.81 -13.58
C SER A 163 -64.79 -28.22 -12.87
N LYS A 164 -64.44 -29.51 -12.90
CA LYS A 164 -63.19 -30.02 -12.31
C LYS A 164 -61.96 -29.53 -13.08
N ILE A 165 -62.00 -29.59 -14.41
CA ILE A 165 -60.92 -29.08 -15.28
C ILE A 165 -60.73 -27.57 -15.06
N LEU A 166 -61.82 -26.83 -14.94
CA LEU A 166 -61.77 -25.38 -14.67
C LEU A 166 -61.19 -25.07 -13.28
N ALA A 167 -61.49 -25.89 -12.27
CA ALA A 167 -60.90 -25.76 -10.94
C ALA A 167 -59.38 -26.06 -10.96
N ASP A 168 -58.96 -27.13 -11.63
CA ASP A 168 -57.55 -27.49 -11.76
C ASP A 168 -56.76 -26.43 -12.53
N ALA A 169 -57.33 -25.89 -13.61
CA ALA A 169 -56.72 -24.80 -14.37
C ALA A 169 -56.56 -23.52 -13.53
N LYS A 170 -57.54 -23.20 -12.68
CA LYS A 170 -57.44 -22.07 -11.75
C LYS A 170 -56.37 -22.27 -10.69
N LEU A 171 -56.27 -23.48 -10.12
CA LEU A 171 -55.22 -23.79 -9.15
C LEU A 171 -53.82 -23.66 -9.78
N TYR A 172 -53.66 -24.13 -11.01
CA TYR A 172 -52.39 -24.02 -11.73
C TYR A 172 -52.04 -22.56 -12.07
N ALA A 173 -53.02 -21.78 -12.52
CA ALA A 173 -52.84 -20.34 -12.75
C ALA A 173 -52.45 -19.61 -11.46
N GLU A 174 -53.13 -19.91 -10.34
CA GLU A 174 -52.83 -19.30 -9.05
C GLU A 174 -51.45 -19.71 -8.53
N SER A 175 -51.00 -20.96 -8.74
CA SER A 175 -49.64 -21.37 -8.39
C SER A 175 -48.58 -20.66 -9.25
N ALA A 176 -48.81 -20.51 -10.55
CA ALA A 176 -47.91 -19.80 -11.45
C ALA A 176 -47.80 -18.32 -11.07
N GLU A 177 -48.92 -17.68 -10.72
CA GLU A 177 -48.92 -16.30 -10.21
C GLU A 177 -48.16 -16.18 -8.89
N ARG A 178 -48.31 -17.14 -7.96
CA ARG A 178 -47.56 -17.15 -6.70
C ARG A 178 -46.05 -17.29 -6.93
N GLU A 179 -45.62 -18.16 -7.84
CA GLU A 179 -44.19 -18.31 -8.16
C GLU A 179 -43.60 -17.05 -8.79
N LEU A 180 -44.30 -16.45 -9.76
CA LEU A 180 -43.87 -15.17 -10.35
C LEU A 180 -43.79 -14.06 -9.31
N LYS A 181 -44.76 -14.01 -8.39
CA LYS A 181 -44.74 -13.04 -7.30
C LYS A 181 -43.58 -13.27 -6.34
N GLN A 182 -43.28 -14.53 -5.99
CA GLN A 182 -42.10 -14.86 -5.17
C GLN A 182 -40.79 -14.48 -5.86
N GLN A 183 -40.67 -14.70 -7.17
CA GLN A 183 -39.50 -14.25 -7.94
C GLN A 183 -39.37 -12.72 -7.93
N ALA A 184 -40.48 -12.00 -8.11
CA ALA A 184 -40.49 -10.54 -8.02
C ALA A 184 -40.11 -10.05 -6.61
N ASP A 185 -40.64 -10.66 -5.56
CA ASP A 185 -40.35 -10.30 -4.17
C ASP A 185 -38.90 -10.61 -3.80
N THR A 186 -38.35 -11.74 -4.25
CA THR A 186 -36.93 -12.07 -4.02
C THR A 186 -36.00 -11.12 -4.78
N GLN A 187 -36.31 -10.75 -6.02
CA GLN A 187 -35.57 -9.72 -6.74
C GLN A 187 -35.65 -8.36 -6.04
N LYS A 188 -36.84 -7.95 -5.61
CA LYS A 188 -37.06 -6.70 -4.88
C LYS A 188 -36.28 -6.67 -3.56
N ASN A 189 -36.25 -7.78 -2.81
CA ASN A 189 -35.49 -7.90 -1.57
C ASN A 189 -33.97 -7.78 -1.82
N ARG A 190 -33.44 -8.48 -2.84
CA ARG A 190 -32.03 -8.36 -3.23
C ARG A 190 -31.66 -6.93 -3.62
N MET A 191 -32.52 -6.26 -4.39
CA MET A 191 -32.31 -4.86 -4.75
C MET A 191 -32.34 -3.93 -3.53
N ALA A 192 -33.27 -4.16 -2.60
CA ALA A 192 -33.38 -3.36 -1.38
C ALA A 192 -32.14 -3.50 -0.48
N GLU A 193 -31.60 -4.71 -0.33
CA GLU A 193 -30.37 -4.97 0.43
C GLU A 193 -29.16 -4.31 -0.22
N ASN A 194 -29.01 -4.43 -1.55
CA ASN A 194 -27.95 -3.76 -2.28
C ASN A 194 -28.03 -2.23 -2.13
N ALA A 195 -29.23 -1.65 -2.25
CA ALA A 195 -29.46 -0.22 -2.03
C ALA A 195 -29.10 0.21 -0.60
N ARG A 196 -29.45 -0.59 0.43
CA ARG A 196 -29.04 -0.34 1.82
C ARG A 196 -27.52 -0.38 1.99
N GLY A 197 -26.84 -1.35 1.37
CA GLY A 197 -25.39 -1.45 1.38
C GLY A 197 -24.70 -0.24 0.74
N ILE A 198 -25.19 0.20 -0.42
CA ILE A 198 -24.70 1.41 -1.10
C ILE A 198 -24.92 2.64 -0.21
N ALA A 199 -26.12 2.81 0.37
CA ALA A 199 -26.41 3.94 1.24
C ALA A 199 -25.47 3.99 2.45
N ALA A 200 -25.24 2.85 3.11
CA ALA A 200 -24.27 2.75 4.21
C ALA A 200 -22.85 3.13 3.77
N GLY A 201 -22.41 2.63 2.61
CA GLY A 201 -21.12 3.00 2.02
C GLY A 201 -21.00 4.50 1.75
N VAL A 202 -22.03 5.13 1.17
CA VAL A 202 -22.07 6.57 0.90
C VAL A 202 -22.01 7.38 2.20
N MET A 203 -22.70 6.96 3.26
CA MET A 203 -22.60 7.64 4.56
C MET A 203 -21.17 7.60 5.12
N LEU A 204 -20.49 6.47 5.02
CA LEU A 204 -19.11 6.32 5.50
C LEU A 204 -18.13 7.18 4.69
N VAL A 205 -18.34 7.29 3.37
CA VAL A 205 -17.57 8.20 2.53
C VAL A 205 -17.82 9.67 2.91
N ARG A 206 -19.08 10.05 3.17
CA ARG A 206 -19.42 11.40 3.64
C ARG A 206 -18.76 11.73 4.98
N GLU A 207 -18.74 10.79 5.92
CA GLU A 207 -18.07 10.98 7.21
C GLU A 207 -16.56 11.15 7.05
N ARG A 208 -15.93 10.32 6.20
CA ARG A 208 -14.50 10.44 5.88
C ARG A 208 -14.17 11.78 5.24
N LEU A 209 -15.01 12.25 4.30
CA LEU A 209 -14.85 13.55 3.66
C LEU A 209 -14.93 14.68 4.69
N ALA A 210 -15.94 14.68 5.56
CA ALA A 210 -16.08 15.67 6.63
C ALA A 210 -14.86 15.67 7.58
N ARG A 211 -14.25 14.50 7.84
CA ARG A 211 -13.02 14.42 8.64
C ARG A 211 -11.83 15.02 7.90
N VAL A 212 -11.71 14.80 6.60
CA VAL A 212 -10.67 15.42 5.76
C VAL A 212 -10.85 16.94 5.74
N ASP A 213 -12.07 17.42 5.56
CA ASP A 213 -12.37 18.87 5.54
C ASP A 213 -12.00 19.54 6.87
N ARG A 214 -12.31 18.90 8.01
CA ARG A 214 -11.88 19.38 9.33
C ARG A 214 -10.36 19.44 9.45
N ARG A 215 -9.64 18.42 8.96
CA ARG A 215 -8.17 18.38 8.99
C ARG A 215 -7.55 19.46 8.10
N LEU A 216 -8.11 19.68 6.91
CA LEU A 216 -7.67 20.75 6.01
C LEU A 216 -7.90 22.13 6.63
N SER A 217 -9.05 22.34 7.25
CA SER A 217 -9.37 23.60 7.94
C SER A 217 -8.40 23.86 9.11
N ALA A 218 -8.10 22.84 9.92
CA ALA A 218 -7.12 22.94 11.01
C ALA A 218 -5.72 23.24 10.48
N ALA A 219 -5.25 22.51 9.46
CA ALA A 219 -3.94 22.74 8.85
C ALA A 219 -3.81 24.15 8.23
N THR A 220 -4.90 24.71 7.72
CA THR A 220 -4.92 26.08 7.19
C THR A 220 -4.74 27.11 8.31
N LEU A 221 -5.44 26.93 9.43
CA LEU A 221 -5.27 27.79 10.62
C LEU A 221 -3.86 27.68 11.20
N ASP A 222 -3.30 26.48 11.26
CA ASP A 222 -1.93 26.26 11.73
C ASP A 222 -0.92 26.95 10.80
N LEU A 223 -1.12 26.88 9.49
CA LEU A 223 -0.27 27.56 8.50
C LEU A 223 -0.35 29.09 8.65
N ASP A 224 -1.55 29.64 8.83
CA ASP A 224 -1.75 31.07 9.08
C ASP A 224 -1.04 31.50 10.38
N GLY A 225 -1.16 30.70 11.45
CA GLY A 225 -0.48 30.93 12.71
C GLY A 225 1.05 30.91 12.59
N VAL A 226 1.61 29.92 11.89
CA VAL A 226 3.06 29.84 11.62
C VAL A 226 3.52 31.03 10.79
N THR A 227 2.73 31.45 9.80
CA THR A 227 3.05 32.60 8.96
C THR A 227 3.08 33.90 9.78
N GLN A 228 2.12 34.11 10.68
CA GLN A 228 2.13 35.24 11.61
C GLN A 228 3.33 35.21 12.55
N ALA A 229 3.67 34.03 13.09
CA ALA A 229 4.84 33.87 13.95
C ALA A 229 6.15 34.19 13.23
N ILE A 230 6.25 33.84 11.93
CA ILE A 230 7.40 34.22 11.11
C ILE A 230 7.49 35.73 10.94
N TYR A 231 6.39 36.41 10.63
CA TYR A 231 6.40 37.89 10.52
C TYR A 231 6.82 38.54 11.84
N GLN A 232 6.29 38.08 12.97
CA GLN A 232 6.66 38.62 14.27
C GLN A 232 8.13 38.36 14.61
N ALA A 233 8.65 37.16 14.33
CA ALA A 233 10.07 36.87 14.51
C ALA A 233 10.96 37.77 13.62
N LEU A 234 10.52 38.10 12.40
CA LEU A 234 11.25 39.04 11.54
C LEU A 234 11.26 40.46 12.11
N ASP A 235 10.10 40.95 12.59
CA ASP A 235 10.00 42.26 13.25
C ASP A 235 10.89 42.34 14.51
N ASP A 236 10.89 41.28 15.33
CA ASP A 236 11.73 41.17 16.52
C ASP A 236 13.22 41.21 16.13
N THR A 237 13.63 40.47 15.09
CA THR A 237 15.02 40.53 14.60
C THR A 237 15.39 41.90 14.03
N GLU A 238 14.45 42.63 13.40
CA GLU A 238 14.69 44.00 12.95
C GLU A 238 14.91 44.94 14.13
N ALA A 239 14.15 44.77 15.22
CA ALA A 239 14.32 45.54 16.45
C ALA A 239 15.68 45.26 17.11
N GLU A 240 16.05 43.99 17.26
CA GLU A 240 17.36 43.57 17.81
C GLU A 240 18.52 44.12 16.97
N LEU A 241 18.41 44.12 15.64
CA LEU A 241 19.43 44.70 14.75
C LEU A 241 19.53 46.22 14.88
N LYS A 242 18.41 46.92 15.11
CA LYS A 242 18.42 48.37 15.38
C LYS A 242 19.09 48.68 16.72
N GLU A 243 18.78 47.92 17.77
CA GLU A 243 19.39 48.04 19.10
C GLU A 243 20.91 47.79 19.05
N LEU A 244 21.33 46.71 18.40
CA LEU A 244 22.76 46.43 18.17
C LEU A 244 23.42 47.56 17.37
N GLY A 245 22.73 48.12 16.38
CA GLY A 245 23.20 49.26 15.62
C GLY A 245 23.37 50.54 16.45
N THR A 246 22.51 50.75 17.46
CA THR A 246 22.68 51.85 18.43
C THR A 246 23.85 51.58 19.37
N GLU A 247 23.95 50.38 19.95
CA GLU A 247 25.08 50.00 20.81
C GLU A 247 26.42 50.17 20.10
N MET A 248 26.53 49.70 18.85
CA MET A 248 27.74 49.85 18.04
C MET A 248 28.09 51.32 17.76
N ARG A 249 27.10 52.21 17.63
CA ARG A 249 27.35 53.66 17.50
C ARG A 249 27.78 54.27 18.83
N ASP A 250 27.19 53.86 19.94
CA ASP A 250 27.58 54.33 21.27
C ASP A 250 29.01 53.90 21.61
N PHE A 251 29.40 52.66 21.28
CA PHE A 251 30.78 52.20 21.35
C PHE A 251 31.72 53.00 20.44
N ALA A 252 31.26 53.41 19.25
CA ALA A 252 32.06 54.22 18.33
C ALA A 252 32.11 55.71 18.72
N GLN A 253 31.14 56.21 19.49
CA GLN A 253 31.04 57.60 19.95
C GLN A 253 31.53 57.81 21.39
N GLY A 254 31.83 56.73 22.12
CA GLY A 254 32.45 56.78 23.44
C GLY A 254 33.85 57.40 23.40
N THR A 255 33.93 58.68 23.73
CA THR A 255 35.10 59.27 24.40
C THR A 255 35.44 58.41 25.63
N PRO A 256 36.73 58.10 25.89
CA PRO A 256 37.10 57.41 27.11
C PRO A 256 36.87 58.39 28.27
N GLU A 257 35.89 58.13 29.14
CA GLU A 257 35.93 58.71 30.48
C GLU A 257 37.13 58.10 31.21
N LEU A 258 38.24 58.84 31.17
CA LEU A 258 39.36 58.74 32.09
C LEU A 258 38.83 59.07 33.49
N ASP A 259 38.53 58.04 34.28
CA ASP A 259 38.53 58.18 35.73
C ASP A 259 39.87 57.65 36.28
N SER A 260 40.50 58.46 37.13
CA SER A 260 41.89 58.32 37.59
C SER A 260 42.04 57.27 38.70
N PRO A 261 43.25 56.71 38.93
CA PRO A 261 43.41 55.51 39.74
C PRO A 261 43.45 55.82 41.26
N GLU A 262 42.71 55.05 42.05
CA GLU A 262 42.85 54.97 43.51
C GLU A 262 43.42 53.57 43.90
N PRO A 263 44.36 53.46 44.85
CA PRO A 263 45.16 52.24 45.07
C PRO A 263 44.39 51.14 45.85
N PRO A 264 44.80 49.86 45.75
CA PRO A 264 43.94 48.72 46.09
C PRO A 264 44.08 48.26 47.56
N PRO A 265 43.04 47.62 48.14
CA PRO A 265 43.20 46.55 49.09
C PRO A 265 42.95 45.17 48.44
N ALA A 266 43.64 44.17 48.98
CA ALA A 266 43.88 42.84 48.41
C ALA A 266 42.72 41.83 48.61
N PRO A 267 42.88 40.54 48.27
CA PRO A 267 42.10 39.81 47.27
C PRO A 267 40.96 38.93 47.85
N GLN A 268 39.90 38.72 47.07
CA GLN A 268 38.88 37.69 47.32
C GLN A 268 38.51 36.94 46.02
N PRO A 269 38.05 35.67 46.12
CA PRO A 269 38.35 34.57 45.19
C PRO A 269 37.52 34.57 43.89
N PRO A 270 37.91 33.79 42.86
CA PRO A 270 37.34 33.92 41.51
C PRO A 270 35.90 33.40 41.44
N LYS A 271 35.01 34.20 40.83
CA LYS A 271 33.73 33.74 40.29
C LYS A 271 33.91 33.27 38.83
N PRO A 272 33.17 32.22 38.40
CA PRO A 272 33.42 31.49 37.16
C PRO A 272 33.03 32.29 35.91
N ALA A 273 33.74 31.97 34.82
CA ALA A 273 33.57 32.54 33.48
C ALA A 273 32.14 32.37 32.92
N PRO A 274 31.69 33.31 32.06
CA PRO A 274 30.37 33.26 31.44
C PRO A 274 30.21 32.05 30.52
N GLN A 275 29.10 31.34 30.70
CA GLN A 275 28.67 30.22 29.87
C GLN A 275 28.29 30.71 28.48
N GLN A 276 28.94 30.16 27.46
CA GLN A 276 28.54 30.32 26.07
C GLN A 276 27.17 29.67 25.88
N PHE A 277 26.13 30.48 25.67
CA PHE A 277 24.84 29.99 25.20
C PHE A 277 24.99 29.47 23.77
N ARG A 278 25.23 28.16 23.66
CA ARG A 278 25.20 27.43 22.39
C ARG A 278 23.74 27.09 22.07
N VAL A 279 23.09 27.93 21.26
CA VAL A 279 21.78 27.59 20.71
C VAL A 279 21.97 26.40 19.77
N LYS A 280 21.43 25.24 20.16
CA LYS A 280 21.34 24.07 19.28
C LYS A 280 20.23 24.32 18.26
N ALA A 281 20.55 24.94 17.15
CA ALA A 281 19.72 24.86 15.96
C ALA A 281 19.91 23.48 15.33
N THR A 282 19.04 22.51 15.65
CA THR A 282 18.89 21.30 14.84
C THR A 282 18.23 21.68 13.52
N ALA A 283 19.02 22.10 12.55
CA ALA A 283 18.61 22.15 11.16
C ALA A 283 18.57 20.72 10.62
N GLN A 284 17.37 20.17 10.41
CA GLN A 284 17.23 18.98 9.57
C GLN A 284 17.54 19.38 8.11
N PRO A 285 18.40 18.65 7.39
CA PRO A 285 18.61 18.91 5.97
C PRO A 285 17.34 18.52 5.20
N VAL A 286 16.68 19.53 4.63
CA VAL A 286 15.62 19.33 3.63
C VAL A 286 16.25 18.63 2.43
N ARG A 287 15.83 17.39 2.18
CA ARG A 287 16.21 16.65 0.98
C ARG A 287 15.68 17.39 -0.25
N PRO A 288 16.49 17.64 -1.28
CA PRO A 288 15.97 18.17 -2.54
C PRO A 288 15.01 17.15 -3.14
N HIS A 289 13.78 17.60 -3.37
CA HIS A 289 12.77 16.84 -4.09
C HIS A 289 13.32 16.48 -5.48
N ARG A 290 13.66 15.21 -5.65
CA ARG A 290 13.94 14.63 -6.95
C ARG A 290 12.64 14.66 -7.74
N THR A 291 12.57 15.60 -8.69
CA THR A 291 11.61 15.62 -9.79
C THR A 291 11.46 14.21 -10.37
N THR A 292 10.30 13.61 -10.16
CA THR A 292 9.90 12.39 -10.83
C THR A 292 9.57 12.74 -12.29
N PRO A 293 10.11 12.00 -13.28
CA PRO A 293 9.71 12.19 -14.67
C PRO A 293 8.24 11.74 -14.83
N PRO A 294 7.48 12.37 -15.75
CA PRO A 294 6.09 12.00 -15.98
C PRO A 294 5.98 10.56 -16.47
N PRO A 295 4.93 9.82 -16.06
CA PRO A 295 4.74 8.44 -16.48
C PRO A 295 4.60 8.36 -18.01
N PRO A 296 5.15 7.32 -18.66
CA PRO A 296 4.96 7.12 -20.09
C PRO A 296 3.47 6.94 -20.42
N PRO A 297 3.00 7.41 -21.59
CA PRO A 297 1.61 7.25 -21.98
C PRO A 297 1.30 5.76 -22.09
N GLN A 298 0.36 5.28 -21.26
CA GLN A 298 -0.18 3.93 -21.39
C GLN A 298 -0.75 3.75 -22.80
N PRO A 299 -0.56 2.59 -23.44
CA PRO A 299 -1.23 2.31 -24.70
C PRO A 299 -2.73 2.43 -24.46
N ARG A 300 -3.36 3.31 -25.22
CA ARG A 300 -4.82 3.39 -25.33
C ARG A 300 -5.30 1.98 -25.66
N ASN A 301 -5.80 1.27 -24.65
CA ASN A 301 -6.62 0.10 -24.90
C ASN A 301 -7.82 0.62 -25.67
N ARG A 302 -7.72 0.37 -26.98
CA ARG A 302 -8.72 0.56 -28.00
C ARG A 302 -10.03 0.15 -27.35
N ARG A 303 -10.91 1.14 -27.12
CA ARG A 303 -12.29 0.89 -26.73
C ARG A 303 -12.75 -0.25 -27.62
N LEU A 304 -12.92 -1.44 -27.06
CA LEU A 304 -13.79 -2.42 -27.66
C LEU A 304 -15.13 -1.71 -27.59
N ARG A 305 -15.48 -1.04 -28.70
CA ARG A 305 -16.86 -0.76 -29.02
C ARG A 305 -17.53 -2.10 -28.78
N SER A 306 -18.27 -2.20 -27.69
CA SER A 306 -19.37 -3.12 -27.60
C SER A 306 -20.22 -2.85 -28.82
N VAL A 307 -19.95 -3.61 -29.89
CA VAL A 307 -20.96 -3.87 -30.88
C VAL A 307 -21.89 -4.79 -30.11
N HIS A 308 -22.93 -4.19 -29.54
CA HIS A 308 -24.11 -4.92 -29.10
C HIS A 308 -24.62 -5.68 -30.33
N ARG A 309 -24.08 -6.87 -30.53
CA ARG A 309 -24.55 -7.79 -31.54
C ARG A 309 -25.78 -8.44 -30.92
N PRO A 310 -27.00 -8.17 -31.44
CA PRO A 310 -28.21 -8.72 -30.87
C PRO A 310 -28.10 -10.25 -30.87
N VAL A 311 -28.64 -10.89 -29.84
CA VAL A 311 -28.57 -12.35 -29.62
C VAL A 311 -29.00 -13.13 -30.87
N SER A 312 -29.89 -12.58 -31.70
CA SER A 312 -30.29 -13.20 -32.97
C SER A 312 -29.14 -13.37 -33.98
N GLN A 313 -28.13 -12.49 -33.98
CA GLN A 313 -26.96 -12.62 -34.88
C GLN A 313 -25.97 -13.68 -34.39
N LEU A 314 -25.86 -13.88 -33.07
CA LEU A 314 -25.05 -14.96 -32.50
C LEU A 314 -25.67 -16.33 -32.80
N LEU A 315 -26.99 -16.44 -32.68
CA LEU A 315 -27.72 -17.65 -33.03
C LEU A 315 -27.65 -17.97 -34.52
N GLN A 316 -27.71 -16.94 -35.39
CA GLN A 316 -27.59 -17.14 -36.84
C GLN A 316 -26.18 -17.63 -37.24
N ASP A 317 -25.12 -17.02 -36.68
CA ASP A 317 -23.73 -17.45 -36.94
C ASP A 317 -23.46 -18.88 -36.44
N GLU A 318 -24.17 -19.32 -35.38
CA GLU A 318 -24.06 -20.67 -34.82
C GLU A 318 -24.81 -21.71 -35.67
N ILE A 319 -25.95 -21.31 -36.27
CA ILE A 319 -26.68 -22.11 -37.25
C ILE A 319 -25.86 -22.27 -38.55
N ASP A 320 -25.27 -21.20 -39.05
CA ASP A 320 -24.49 -21.22 -40.29
C ASP A 320 -23.23 -22.11 -40.13
N LYS A 321 -22.56 -22.05 -38.96
CA LYS A 321 -21.45 -22.97 -38.61
C LYS A 321 -21.84 -24.44 -38.51
N LEU A 322 -23.10 -24.74 -38.20
CA LEU A 322 -23.63 -26.10 -38.18
C LEU A 322 -24.05 -26.56 -39.59
N GLY A 323 -24.39 -25.63 -40.49
CA GLY A 323 -24.69 -25.89 -41.89
C GLY A 323 -23.45 -26.26 -42.73
N ASP A 324 -22.32 -25.60 -42.48
CA ASP A 324 -21.05 -25.83 -43.21
C ASP A 324 -20.30 -27.13 -42.81
N LYS A 325 -20.84 -27.89 -41.84
CA LYS A 325 -20.29 -29.18 -41.40
C LYS A 325 -20.98 -30.41 -42.02
N LYS A 326 -21.68 -30.24 -43.13
CA LYS A 326 -22.23 -31.34 -43.94
C LYS A 326 -21.59 -31.43 -45.30
#